data_AF-A0A660V580-F1
#
_entry.id   AF-A0A660V580-F1
#
_cell.length_a   1.000
_cell.length_b   1.000
_cell.length_c   1.000
_cell.angle_alpha   90.00
_cell.angle_beta   90.00
_cell.angle_gamma   90.00
#
_symmetry.space_group_name_H-M   'P 1'
#
loop_
_entity.id
_entity.type
_entity.pdbx_description
1 polymer ?
#
loop_
_entity_poly.entity_id
_entity_poly.type
_entity_poly.pdbx_seq_one_letter_code
_entity_poly.pdbx_strand_id
1 'polypeptide(L)'
;MTRRVVVTGTGATSALGLTADELWDGLLAGRCGVKKIQAFEPTGFPCQLAGEVPDYKIRKCVPKTHRKATKLMSRDIEISVIAADDAVKNSGLVTKATDPENATLTPTRTAISFGAGLISCDIGEIAQSVEKATTDGAFDIHKWGTDGLQSLTPLWLLKYLPNMLPCHIGIIHDIQGPSNTITCGEVAGHIAIAEAASTTGEIRRGDERIAQIS
;
A
#
# COMPACT_ATOMS: atom_id res chain seq x y z
N MET A 1 14.74 -16.53 25.60
CA MET A 1 14.59 -15.09 25.87
C MET A 1 13.86 -14.51 24.68
N THR A 2 12.82 -13.72 24.92
CA THR A 2 12.17 -12.91 23.88
C THR A 2 13.14 -11.83 23.42
N ARG A 3 13.17 -11.55 22.12
CA ARG A 3 14.03 -10.46 21.61
C ARG A 3 13.36 -9.11 21.85
N ARG A 4 14.16 -8.08 22.07
CA ARG A 4 13.66 -6.69 22.09
C ARG A 4 13.39 -6.26 20.66
N VAL A 5 12.21 -5.69 20.44
CA VAL A 5 11.81 -5.05 19.19
C VAL A 5 11.99 -3.55 19.34
N VAL A 6 12.51 -2.90 18.29
CA VAL A 6 12.70 -1.45 18.23
C VAL A 6 12.18 -0.94 16.90
N VAL A 7 11.63 0.28 16.88
CA VAL A 7 11.27 0.98 15.65
C VAL A 7 12.50 1.74 15.18
N THR A 8 13.00 1.43 13.99
CA THR A 8 14.21 2.07 13.43
C THR A 8 13.90 3.16 12.42
N GLY A 9 12.73 3.12 11.79
CA GLY A 9 12.26 4.19 10.91
C GLY A 9 10.75 4.19 10.77
N THR A 10 10.20 5.34 10.42
CA THR A 10 8.77 5.55 10.18
C THR A 10 8.56 6.21 8.83
N GLY A 11 7.46 5.89 8.18
CA GLY A 11 7.04 6.51 6.93
C GLY A 11 5.54 6.69 6.88
N ALA A 12 5.06 7.70 6.18
CA ALA A 12 3.63 7.97 6.07
C ALA A 12 3.27 8.64 4.74
N THR A 13 2.14 8.22 4.16
CA THR A 13 1.48 8.93 3.05
C THR A 13 0.09 9.32 3.52
N SER A 14 -0.23 10.61 3.55
CA SER A 14 -1.47 11.14 4.12
C SER A 14 -1.97 12.38 3.37
N ALA A 15 -3.12 12.92 3.77
CA ALA A 15 -3.62 14.19 3.26
C ALA A 15 -2.77 15.40 3.68
N LEU A 16 -1.86 15.24 4.65
CA LEU A 16 -0.99 16.31 5.15
C LEU A 16 0.42 16.27 4.54
N GLY A 17 0.76 15.22 3.81
CA GLY A 17 2.10 15.03 3.24
C GLY A 17 2.36 13.62 2.75
N LEU A 18 3.46 13.47 2.02
CA LEU A 18 3.98 12.20 1.47
C LEU A 18 5.07 11.58 2.35
N THR A 19 5.40 12.21 3.48
CA THR A 19 6.37 11.68 4.45
C THR A 19 5.85 11.74 5.89
N ALA A 20 6.46 10.95 6.78
CA ALA A 20 6.20 10.99 8.22
C ALA A 20 6.48 12.38 8.82
N ASP A 21 7.55 13.04 8.39
CA ASP A 21 7.92 14.38 8.86
C ASP A 21 6.88 15.43 8.42
N GLU A 22 6.44 15.41 7.17
CA GLU A 22 5.41 16.33 6.67
C GLU A 22 4.07 16.15 7.39
N LEU A 23 3.68 14.89 7.64
CA LEU A 23 2.52 14.56 8.46
C LEU A 23 2.68 15.14 9.88
N TRP A 24 3.81 14.88 10.53
CA TRP A 24 4.07 15.30 11.91
C TRP A 24 4.06 16.83 12.04
N ASP A 25 4.76 17.54 11.17
CA ASP A 25 4.76 19.01 11.11
C ASP A 25 3.36 19.57 10.84
N GLY A 26 2.53 18.84 10.08
CA GLY A 26 1.14 19.17 9.83
C GLY A 26 0.28 19.10 11.06
N LEU A 27 0.43 18.02 11.82
CA LEU A 27 -0.29 17.82 13.07
C LEU A 27 0.12 18.87 14.12
N LEU A 28 1.42 19.13 14.29
CA LEU A 28 1.92 20.14 15.22
C LEU A 28 1.45 21.56 14.89
N ALA A 29 1.35 21.88 13.61
CA ALA A 29 0.84 23.18 13.14
C ALA A 29 -0.69 23.28 13.09
N GLY A 30 -1.43 22.21 13.46
CA GLY A 30 -2.89 22.19 13.40
C GLY A 30 -3.46 22.28 11.97
N ARG A 31 -2.73 21.82 10.95
CA ARG A 31 -3.20 21.82 9.56
C ARG A 31 -4.30 20.78 9.37
N CYS A 32 -5.35 21.15 8.64
CA CYS A 32 -6.41 20.23 8.25
C CYS A 32 -6.23 19.79 6.79
N GLY A 33 -6.11 18.48 6.55
CA GLY A 33 -6.02 17.91 5.20
C GLY A 33 -7.38 17.64 4.54
N VAL A 34 -8.48 17.82 5.27
CA VAL A 34 -9.83 17.59 4.75
C VAL A 34 -10.30 18.80 3.96
N LYS A 35 -10.63 18.59 2.69
CA LYS A 35 -11.09 19.62 1.76
C LYS A 35 -12.18 19.07 0.84
N LYS A 36 -12.79 19.93 0.02
CA LYS A 36 -13.71 19.48 -1.04
C LYS A 36 -12.99 18.50 -1.96
N ILE A 37 -13.64 17.37 -2.27
CA ILE A 37 -13.11 16.34 -3.16
C ILE A 37 -12.72 16.98 -4.51
N GLN A 38 -11.54 16.62 -5.00
CA GLN A 38 -10.99 17.06 -6.28
C GLN A 38 -10.73 15.88 -7.24
N ALA A 39 -10.70 14.65 -6.72
CA ALA A 39 -10.48 13.44 -7.52
C ALA A 39 -11.61 13.16 -8.54
N PHE A 40 -12.83 13.63 -8.27
CA PHE A 40 -13.99 13.56 -9.18
C PHE A 40 -15.01 14.66 -8.81
N GLU A 41 -16.03 14.86 -9.63
CA GLU A 41 -17.12 15.81 -9.35
C GLU A 41 -18.07 15.26 -8.27
N PRO A 42 -18.09 15.83 -7.04
CA PRO A 42 -18.83 15.23 -5.93
C PRO A 42 -20.29 15.71 -5.84
N THR A 43 -20.77 16.47 -6.82
CA THR A 43 -22.18 16.92 -6.85
C THR A 43 -23.14 15.74 -6.81
N GLY A 44 -24.14 15.79 -5.92
CA GLY A 44 -25.12 14.72 -5.71
C GLY A 44 -24.76 13.73 -4.60
N PHE A 45 -23.51 13.72 -4.11
CA PHE A 45 -23.13 12.91 -2.95
C PHE A 45 -23.48 13.63 -1.63
N PRO A 46 -23.93 12.89 -0.60
CA PRO A 46 -24.25 13.46 0.71
C PRO A 46 -23.01 14.01 1.43
N CYS A 47 -21.83 13.44 1.16
CA CYS A 47 -20.55 13.94 1.64
C CYS A 47 -19.69 14.36 0.44
N GLN A 48 -19.16 15.58 0.48
CA GLN A 48 -18.32 16.16 -0.58
C GLN A 48 -16.91 16.51 -0.10
N LEU A 49 -16.55 16.07 1.11
CA LEU A 49 -15.27 16.36 1.75
C LEU A 49 -14.45 15.07 1.88
N ALA A 50 -13.14 15.16 1.64
CA ALA A 50 -12.21 14.06 1.83
C ALA A 50 -10.81 14.56 2.20
N GLY A 51 -10.01 13.69 2.84
CA GLY A 51 -8.58 13.87 2.97
C GLY A 51 -7.86 13.22 1.79
N GLU A 52 -7.48 14.01 0.79
CA GLU A 52 -6.81 13.50 -0.41
C GLU A 52 -5.29 13.58 -0.26
N VAL A 53 -4.60 12.47 -0.54
CA VAL A 53 -3.13 12.45 -0.67
C VAL A 53 -2.69 13.48 -1.72
N PRO A 54 -1.68 14.32 -1.44
CA PRO A 54 -1.12 15.28 -2.40
C PRO A 54 -0.64 14.64 -3.69
N ASP A 55 -0.50 15.42 -4.76
CA ASP A 55 0.04 14.93 -6.03
C ASP A 55 1.44 14.33 -5.86
N TYR A 56 1.63 13.11 -6.36
CA TYR A 56 2.88 12.38 -6.26
C TYR A 56 3.32 11.82 -7.62
N LYS A 57 4.57 11.37 -7.68
CA LYS A 57 5.14 10.68 -8.85
C LYS A 57 5.76 9.36 -8.40
N ILE A 58 5.02 8.26 -8.55
CA ILE A 58 5.46 6.92 -8.12
C ILE A 58 6.84 6.54 -8.68
N ARG A 59 7.20 7.03 -9.87
CA ARG A 59 8.51 6.82 -10.52
C ARG A 59 9.71 7.37 -9.74
N LYS A 60 9.50 8.18 -8.69
CA LYS A 60 10.55 8.65 -7.76
C LYS A 60 10.90 7.60 -6.71
N CYS A 61 9.96 6.73 -6.34
CA CYS A 61 10.12 5.69 -5.32
C CYS A 61 10.40 4.31 -5.95
N VAL A 62 10.10 4.13 -7.24
CA VAL A 62 10.31 2.86 -7.95
C VAL A 62 11.55 2.91 -8.86
N PRO A 63 12.53 2.00 -8.68
CA PRO A 63 13.71 1.90 -9.53
C PRO A 63 13.36 1.69 -11.00
N LYS A 64 14.26 2.11 -11.90
CA LYS A 64 14.05 2.00 -13.36
C LYS A 64 13.73 0.57 -13.80
N THR A 65 14.35 -0.43 -13.17
CA THR A 65 14.15 -1.87 -13.42
C THR A 65 12.70 -2.32 -13.16
N HIS A 66 12.01 -1.69 -12.21
CA HIS A 66 10.65 -2.07 -11.79
C HIS A 66 9.56 -1.13 -12.31
N ARG A 67 9.89 -0.12 -13.13
CA ARG A 67 8.91 0.85 -13.66
C ARG A 67 7.77 0.23 -14.47
N LYS A 68 7.96 -0.95 -15.06
CA LYS A 68 6.87 -1.66 -15.76
C LYS A 68 5.80 -2.14 -14.77
N ALA A 69 6.19 -2.49 -13.56
CA ALA A 69 5.28 -2.97 -12.52
C ALA A 69 4.31 -1.87 -12.04
N THR A 70 4.66 -0.58 -12.20
CA THR A 70 3.75 0.52 -11.84
C THR A 70 2.47 0.54 -12.67
N LYS A 71 2.45 -0.10 -13.84
CA LYS A 71 1.21 -0.25 -14.63
C LYS A 71 0.19 -1.18 -13.97
N LEU A 72 0.65 -2.01 -13.03
CA LEU A 72 -0.17 -2.95 -12.25
C LEU A 72 -0.41 -2.47 -10.82
N MET A 73 0.00 -1.24 -10.49
CA MET A 73 -0.28 -0.63 -9.20
C MET A 73 -1.61 0.12 -9.27
N SER A 74 -2.52 -0.16 -8.35
CA SER A 74 -3.63 0.73 -8.01
C SER A 74 -3.11 1.87 -7.13
N ARG A 75 -3.93 2.92 -6.94
CA ARG A 75 -3.59 4.05 -6.06
C ARG A 75 -3.16 3.58 -4.66
N ASP A 76 -3.86 2.61 -4.09
CA ASP A 76 -3.56 2.04 -2.77
C ASP A 76 -2.16 1.39 -2.73
N ILE A 77 -1.77 0.69 -3.80
CA ILE A 77 -0.43 0.11 -3.93
C ILE A 77 0.62 1.22 -4.06
N GLU A 78 0.37 2.24 -4.89
CA GLU A 78 1.31 3.34 -5.09
C GLU A 78 1.60 4.09 -3.78
N ILE A 79 0.57 4.47 -3.02
CA ILE A 79 0.74 5.19 -1.76
C ILE A 79 1.42 4.33 -0.68
N SER A 80 1.20 3.01 -0.72
CA SER A 80 1.86 2.05 0.17
C SER A 80 3.35 1.91 -0.14
N VAL A 81 3.71 1.87 -1.43
CA VAL A 81 5.11 1.88 -1.87
C VAL A 81 5.81 3.19 -1.49
N ILE A 82 5.12 4.33 -1.60
CA ILE A 82 5.67 5.63 -1.19
C ILE A 82 5.92 5.66 0.32
N ALA A 83 4.96 5.20 1.14
CA ALA A 83 5.11 5.17 2.60
C ALA A 83 6.23 4.22 3.03
N ALA A 84 6.36 3.06 2.38
CA ALA A 84 7.43 2.10 2.65
C ALA A 84 8.81 2.65 2.25
N ASP A 85 8.92 3.33 1.12
CA ASP A 85 10.15 4.00 0.67
C ASP A 85 10.59 5.09 1.67
N ASP A 86 9.63 5.88 2.18
CA ASP A 86 9.89 6.87 3.24
C ASP A 86 10.38 6.20 4.53
N ALA A 87 9.72 5.13 4.99
CA ALA A 87 10.12 4.37 6.18
C ALA A 87 11.52 3.75 6.06
N VAL A 88 11.83 3.17 4.89
CA VAL A 88 13.15 2.59 4.61
C VAL A 88 14.23 3.66 4.66
N LYS A 89 14.01 4.82 4.01
CA LYS A 89 14.97 5.94 4.04
C LYS A 89 15.16 6.50 5.45
N ASN A 90 14.08 6.71 6.19
CA ASN A 90 14.12 7.19 7.57
C ASN A 90 14.89 6.24 8.49
N SER A 91 14.80 4.92 8.24
CA SER A 91 15.54 3.91 9.01
C SER A 91 17.05 3.86 8.76
N GLY A 92 17.53 4.52 7.70
CA GLY A 92 18.91 4.42 7.25
C GLY A 92 19.26 3.06 6.63
N LEU A 93 18.29 2.18 6.39
CA LEU A 93 18.49 0.92 5.69
C LEU A 93 18.73 1.17 4.20
N VAL A 94 19.74 0.48 3.66
CA VAL A 94 20.01 0.45 2.23
C VAL A 94 19.41 -0.84 1.65
N THR A 95 18.53 -0.69 0.68
CA THR A 95 17.82 -1.79 0.01
C THR A 95 18.19 -1.82 -1.47
N LYS A 96 17.80 -2.88 -2.19
CA LYS A 96 18.00 -2.92 -3.66
C LYS A 96 17.28 -1.79 -4.40
N ALA A 97 16.28 -1.16 -3.78
CA ALA A 97 15.61 0.00 -4.36
C ALA A 97 16.48 1.27 -4.31
N THR A 98 17.23 1.46 -3.22
CA THR A 98 17.98 2.68 -2.94
C THR A 98 19.40 2.62 -3.50
N ASP A 99 20.10 1.51 -3.25
CA ASP A 99 21.46 1.25 -3.76
C ASP A 99 21.64 -0.27 -3.91
N PRO A 100 21.50 -0.81 -5.14
CA PRO A 100 21.63 -2.24 -5.42
C PRO A 100 22.96 -2.84 -5.00
N GLU A 101 24.05 -2.07 -5.03
CA GLU A 101 25.41 -2.59 -4.80
C GLU A 101 25.78 -2.60 -3.31
N ASN A 102 25.18 -1.71 -2.52
CA ASN A 102 25.49 -1.54 -1.09
C ASN A 102 24.33 -1.90 -0.16
N ALA A 103 23.43 -2.80 -0.58
CA ALA A 103 22.27 -3.21 0.21
C ALA A 103 22.70 -3.76 1.59
N THR A 104 22.23 -3.14 2.67
CA THR A 104 22.46 -3.56 4.06
C THR A 104 21.41 -4.57 4.53
N LEU A 105 20.29 -4.64 3.81
CA LEU A 105 19.19 -5.53 4.11
C LEU A 105 19.54 -6.97 3.71
N THR A 106 19.30 -7.94 4.60
CA THR A 106 19.40 -9.37 4.26
C THR A 106 18.03 -9.84 3.73
N PRO A 107 17.88 -10.15 2.43
CA PRO A 107 16.57 -10.42 1.80
C PRO A 107 15.76 -11.50 2.51
N THR A 108 16.39 -12.64 2.79
CA THR A 108 15.75 -13.82 3.41
C THR A 108 15.44 -13.65 4.89
N ARG A 109 15.96 -12.58 5.52
CA ARG A 109 15.73 -12.24 6.93
C ARG A 109 14.90 -10.97 7.09
N THR A 110 14.27 -10.50 6.03
CA THR A 110 13.37 -9.36 6.11
C THR A 110 11.97 -9.85 5.79
N ALA A 111 11.01 -9.48 6.63
CA ALA A 111 9.61 -9.84 6.48
C ALA A 111 8.76 -8.60 6.19
N ILE A 112 7.55 -8.80 5.71
CA ILE A 112 6.54 -7.75 5.56
C ILE A 112 5.25 -8.26 6.20
N SER A 113 4.66 -7.49 7.11
CA SER A 113 3.29 -7.74 7.59
C SER A 113 2.51 -6.47 7.38
N PHE A 114 1.54 -6.51 6.47
CA PHE A 114 0.86 -5.31 5.99
C PHE A 114 -0.63 -5.35 6.36
N GLY A 115 -1.15 -4.24 6.85
CA GLY A 115 -2.59 -4.07 7.08
C GLY A 115 -3.27 -3.47 5.86
N ALA A 116 -4.31 -4.11 5.34
CA ALA A 116 -5.06 -3.61 4.20
C ALA A 116 -6.57 -3.60 4.48
N GLY A 117 -7.23 -2.49 4.13
CA GLY A 117 -8.69 -2.41 4.09
C GLY A 117 -9.24 -2.85 2.74
N LEU A 118 -10.33 -2.22 2.32
CA LEU A 118 -10.83 -2.33 0.95
C LEU A 118 -9.84 -1.65 0.00
N ILE A 119 -9.39 -2.37 -1.03
CA ILE A 119 -8.61 -1.78 -2.13
C ILE A 119 -9.58 -1.21 -3.15
N SER A 120 -9.49 0.09 -3.41
CA SER A 120 -10.50 0.78 -4.21
C SER A 120 -10.25 0.57 -5.69
N CYS A 121 -11.24 0.00 -6.38
CA CYS A 121 -11.21 -0.11 -7.83
C CYS A 121 -11.30 1.27 -8.48
N ASP A 122 -10.52 1.49 -9.53
CA ASP A 122 -10.63 2.74 -10.29
C ASP A 122 -11.98 2.76 -11.03
N ILE A 123 -12.73 3.86 -10.86
CA ILE A 123 -14.06 3.99 -11.45
C ILE A 123 -13.97 3.92 -12.98
N GLY A 124 -12.95 4.53 -13.58
CA GLY A 124 -12.74 4.49 -15.03
C GLY A 124 -12.46 3.08 -15.55
N GLU A 125 -11.84 2.21 -14.74
CA GLU A 125 -11.56 0.82 -15.13
C GLU A 125 -12.77 -0.09 -15.00
N ILE A 126 -13.63 0.11 -13.99
CA ILE A 126 -14.75 -0.79 -13.71
C ILE A 126 -16.09 -0.32 -14.32
N ALA A 127 -16.25 0.98 -14.62
CA ALA A 127 -17.53 1.56 -15.04
C ALA A 127 -18.14 0.86 -16.27
N GLN A 128 -17.34 0.62 -17.31
CA GLN A 128 -17.82 -0.05 -18.53
C GLN A 128 -18.29 -1.48 -18.25
N SER A 129 -17.60 -2.20 -17.37
CA SER A 129 -17.97 -3.56 -16.97
C SER A 129 -19.29 -3.57 -16.19
N VAL A 130 -19.49 -2.59 -15.31
CA VAL A 130 -20.74 -2.42 -14.55
C VAL A 130 -21.89 -2.02 -15.48
N GLU A 131 -21.65 -1.13 -16.42
CA GLU A 131 -22.65 -0.69 -17.40
C GLU A 131 -23.19 -1.86 -18.21
N LYS A 132 -22.31 -2.72 -18.75
CA LYS A 132 -22.72 -3.93 -19.49
C LYS A 132 -23.47 -4.94 -18.62
N ALA A 133 -23.17 -4.98 -17.33
CA ALA A 133 -23.86 -5.83 -16.37
C ALA A 133 -25.17 -5.22 -15.86
N THR A 134 -25.54 -4.01 -16.29
CA THR A 134 -26.75 -3.31 -15.82
C THR A 134 -27.83 -3.31 -16.89
N THR A 135 -29.08 -3.56 -16.53
CA THR A 135 -30.24 -3.50 -17.43
C THR A 135 -31.39 -2.83 -16.71
N ASP A 136 -32.01 -1.83 -17.34
CA ASP A 136 -33.10 -1.03 -16.75
C ASP A 136 -32.76 -0.46 -15.35
N GLY A 137 -31.49 -0.11 -15.13
CA GLY A 137 -30.98 0.41 -13.86
C GLY A 137 -30.73 -0.64 -12.77
N ALA A 138 -30.94 -1.93 -13.04
CA ALA A 138 -30.65 -3.02 -12.13
C ALA A 138 -29.38 -3.78 -12.53
N PHE A 139 -28.50 -4.03 -11.57
CA PHE A 139 -27.30 -4.83 -11.76
C PHE A 139 -27.65 -6.33 -11.85
N ASP A 140 -27.14 -7.01 -12.87
CA ASP A 140 -27.32 -8.44 -13.12
C ASP A 140 -25.97 -9.18 -13.02
N ILE A 141 -25.85 -10.03 -12.00
CA ILE A 141 -24.64 -10.82 -11.75
C ILE A 141 -24.35 -11.86 -12.84
N HIS A 142 -25.37 -12.33 -13.56
CA HIS A 142 -25.17 -13.25 -14.68
C HIS A 142 -24.53 -12.54 -15.87
N LYS A 143 -25.00 -11.33 -16.20
CA LYS A 143 -24.40 -10.47 -17.23
C LYS A 143 -23.02 -9.97 -16.84
N TRP A 144 -22.78 -9.74 -15.54
CA TRP A 144 -21.43 -9.47 -15.05
C TRP A 144 -20.46 -10.59 -15.43
N GLY A 145 -20.85 -11.85 -15.21
CA GLY A 145 -20.03 -13.01 -15.54
C GLY A 145 -19.75 -13.16 -17.03
N THR A 146 -20.75 -12.94 -17.88
CA THR A 146 -20.63 -13.16 -19.34
C THR A 146 -20.03 -11.97 -20.08
N ASP A 147 -20.45 -10.75 -19.76
CA ASP A 147 -20.18 -9.54 -20.56
C ASP A 147 -19.31 -8.52 -19.79
N GLY A 148 -19.59 -8.36 -18.50
CA GLY A 148 -18.87 -7.42 -17.63
C GLY A 148 -17.40 -7.79 -17.45
N LEU A 149 -17.12 -9.02 -17.04
CA LEU A 149 -15.76 -9.53 -16.83
C LEU A 149 -14.93 -9.56 -18.12
N GLN A 150 -15.54 -9.81 -19.28
CA GLN A 150 -14.85 -9.78 -20.57
C GLN A 150 -14.34 -8.38 -20.95
N SER A 151 -14.88 -7.34 -20.32
CA SER A 151 -14.47 -5.95 -20.57
C SER A 151 -13.31 -5.50 -19.71
N LEU A 152 -12.96 -6.27 -18.67
CA LEU A 152 -11.81 -5.98 -17.83
C LEU A 152 -10.53 -6.49 -18.48
N THR A 153 -9.43 -5.78 -18.25
CA THR A 153 -8.13 -6.29 -18.67
C THR A 153 -7.78 -7.56 -17.89
N PRO A 154 -7.09 -8.56 -18.48
CA PRO A 154 -6.79 -9.82 -17.79
C PRO A 154 -6.00 -9.67 -16.48
N LEU A 155 -5.22 -8.60 -16.35
CA LEU A 155 -4.41 -8.32 -15.16
C LEU A 155 -5.12 -7.39 -14.16
N TRP A 156 -6.37 -7.01 -14.42
CA TRP A 156 -7.14 -6.10 -13.56
C TRP A 156 -7.21 -6.61 -12.11
N LEU A 157 -7.51 -7.90 -11.92
CA LEU A 157 -7.62 -8.49 -10.58
C LEU A 157 -6.31 -8.33 -9.80
N LEU A 158 -5.15 -8.47 -10.46
CA LEU A 158 -3.84 -8.32 -9.82
C LEU A 158 -3.57 -6.90 -9.34
N LYS A 159 -4.33 -5.88 -9.76
CA LYS A 159 -4.18 -4.51 -9.26
C LYS A 159 -4.90 -4.27 -7.94
N TYR A 160 -5.87 -5.12 -7.61
CA TYR A 160 -6.84 -4.86 -6.54
C TYR A 160 -6.88 -5.95 -5.46
N LEU A 161 -5.99 -6.94 -5.53
CA LEU A 161 -5.82 -7.92 -4.45
C LEU A 161 -5.06 -7.28 -3.27
N PRO A 162 -5.54 -7.39 -2.01
CA PRO A 162 -4.89 -6.78 -0.84
C PRO A 162 -3.42 -7.17 -0.67
N ASN A 163 -3.06 -8.42 -0.98
CA ASN A 163 -1.68 -8.90 -0.85
C ASN A 163 -0.70 -8.27 -1.87
N MET A 164 -1.20 -7.51 -2.84
CA MET A 164 -0.36 -6.84 -3.82
C MET A 164 0.38 -5.64 -3.24
N LEU A 165 -0.15 -5.02 -2.18
CA LEU A 165 0.50 -3.91 -1.47
C LEU A 165 1.89 -4.34 -0.96
N PRO A 166 2.00 -5.36 -0.07
CA PRO A 166 3.31 -5.84 0.38
C PRO A 166 4.11 -6.55 -0.71
N CYS A 167 3.46 -7.20 -1.70
CA CYS A 167 4.17 -7.85 -2.80
C CYS A 167 5.01 -6.85 -3.62
N HIS A 168 4.44 -5.70 -3.96
CA HIS A 168 5.17 -4.67 -4.69
C HIS A 168 6.31 -4.07 -3.86
N ILE A 169 6.09 -3.83 -2.56
CA ILE A 169 7.14 -3.38 -1.64
C ILE A 169 8.28 -4.41 -1.60
N GLY A 170 7.96 -5.69 -1.45
CA GLY A 170 8.95 -6.76 -1.38
C GLY A 170 9.74 -6.93 -2.67
N ILE A 171 9.10 -6.82 -3.84
CA ILE A 171 9.78 -6.86 -5.13
C ILE A 171 10.72 -5.66 -5.30
N ILE A 172 10.30 -4.46 -4.90
CA ILE A 172 11.09 -3.24 -5.05
C ILE A 172 12.33 -3.25 -4.15
N HIS A 173 12.18 -3.64 -2.89
CA HIS A 173 13.25 -3.63 -1.90
C HIS A 173 14.04 -4.96 -1.79
N ASP A 174 13.63 -5.98 -2.54
CA ASP A 174 14.14 -7.36 -2.49
C ASP A 174 14.01 -8.01 -1.11
N ILE A 175 12.78 -8.07 -0.63
CA ILE A 175 12.41 -8.70 0.64
C ILE A 175 11.85 -10.10 0.34
N GLN A 176 12.48 -11.13 0.91
CA GLN A 176 12.22 -12.54 0.57
C GLN A 176 11.79 -13.39 1.77
N GLY A 177 11.73 -12.81 2.97
CA GLY A 177 11.16 -13.49 4.14
C GLY A 177 9.62 -13.53 4.09
N PRO A 178 8.98 -13.91 5.20
CA PRO A 178 7.52 -13.99 5.27
C PRO A 178 6.84 -12.69 4.87
N SER A 179 5.81 -12.79 4.01
CA SER A 179 4.98 -11.67 3.56
C SER A 179 3.52 -11.99 3.87
N ASN A 180 2.92 -11.27 4.82
CA ASN A 180 1.53 -11.45 5.23
C ASN A 180 0.69 -10.18 4.96
N THR A 181 -0.62 -10.36 4.77
CA THR A 181 -1.57 -9.26 4.61
C THR A 181 -2.81 -9.50 5.45
N ILE A 182 -3.08 -8.58 6.38
CA ILE A 182 -4.18 -8.67 7.33
C ILE A 182 -5.30 -7.76 6.86
N THR A 183 -6.51 -8.31 6.71
CA THR A 183 -7.68 -7.62 6.15
C THR A 183 -8.81 -7.47 7.16
N CYS A 184 -8.51 -6.80 8.27
CA CYS A 184 -9.45 -6.59 9.38
C CYS A 184 -9.96 -5.14 9.46
N GLY A 185 -10.35 -4.55 8.34
CA GLY A 185 -10.92 -3.19 8.30
C GLY A 185 -9.98 -2.14 8.92
N GLU A 186 -10.53 -1.26 9.74
CA GLU A 186 -9.84 -0.13 10.35
C GLU A 186 -8.75 -0.55 11.37
N VAL A 187 -8.83 -1.79 11.89
CA VAL A 187 -7.83 -2.32 12.83
C VAL A 187 -6.69 -3.08 12.12
N ALA A 188 -6.78 -3.27 10.80
CA ALA A 188 -5.82 -4.06 10.03
C ALA A 188 -4.35 -3.62 10.25
N GLY A 189 -4.07 -2.30 10.19
CA GLY A 189 -2.72 -1.77 10.42
C GLY A 189 -2.20 -2.04 11.84
N HIS A 190 -3.06 -1.92 12.86
CA HIS A 190 -2.69 -2.19 14.24
C HIS A 190 -2.35 -3.67 14.45
N ILE A 191 -3.15 -4.58 13.87
CA ILE A 191 -2.91 -6.01 13.94
C ILE A 191 -1.64 -6.37 13.17
N ALA A 192 -1.38 -5.74 12.03
CA ALA A 192 -0.16 -5.97 11.25
C ALA A 192 1.11 -5.63 12.03
N ILE A 193 1.11 -4.50 12.75
CA ILE A 193 2.21 -4.10 13.65
C ILE A 193 2.33 -5.05 14.85
N ALA A 194 1.20 -5.46 15.44
CA ALA A 194 1.21 -6.39 16.57
C ALA A 194 1.74 -7.78 16.16
N GLU A 195 1.33 -8.29 15.00
CA GLU A 195 1.85 -9.51 14.42
C GLU A 195 3.34 -9.36 14.12
N ALA A 196 3.77 -8.22 13.57
CA ALA A 196 5.16 -7.92 13.31
C ALA A 196 6.05 -7.96 14.55
N ALA A 197 5.60 -7.29 15.62
CA ALA A 197 6.29 -7.31 16.89
C ALA A 197 6.33 -8.72 17.51
N SER A 198 5.24 -9.49 17.37
CA SER A 198 5.14 -10.85 17.91
C SER A 198 6.06 -11.81 17.15
N THR A 199 6.01 -11.83 15.81
CA THR A 199 6.90 -12.64 14.98
C THR A 199 8.37 -12.29 15.26
N THR A 200 8.71 -10.99 15.30
CA THR A 200 10.09 -10.56 15.58
C THR A 200 10.55 -10.94 17.00
N GLY A 201 9.65 -10.86 17.99
CA GLY A 201 9.91 -11.16 19.40
C GLY A 201 9.96 -12.66 19.73
N GLU A 202 9.19 -13.49 19.02
CA GLU A 202 9.01 -14.93 19.27
C GLU A 202 10.02 -15.82 18.55
N ILE A 203 10.82 -15.31 17.60
CA ILE A 203 11.89 -16.07 16.95
C ILE A 203 12.89 -16.58 18.01
N ARG A 204 12.66 -17.83 18.45
CA ARG A 204 13.42 -18.56 19.46
C ARG A 204 14.21 -19.65 18.74
N ARG A 205 15.55 -19.50 18.75
CA ARG A 205 16.61 -20.42 18.27
C ARG A 205 16.70 -20.57 16.74
N GLY A 206 17.68 -19.89 16.14
CA GLY A 206 18.19 -20.19 14.78
C GLY A 206 18.30 -18.95 13.88
N ASP A 207 17.25 -18.14 13.82
CA ASP A 207 17.20 -16.98 12.92
C ASP A 207 17.62 -15.71 13.66
N GLU A 208 18.66 -15.01 13.22
CA GLU A 208 19.09 -13.73 13.78
C GLU A 208 18.42 -12.56 13.02
N ARG A 209 18.17 -11.46 13.74
CA ARG A 209 17.65 -10.14 13.30
C ARG A 209 16.71 -10.15 12.08
N ILE A 210 15.40 -10.17 12.34
CA ILE A 210 14.39 -9.89 11.31
C ILE A 210 14.08 -8.39 11.30
N ALA A 211 14.19 -7.76 10.13
CA ALA A 211 13.64 -6.43 9.87
C ALA A 211 12.23 -6.59 9.29
N GLN A 212 11.30 -5.74 9.72
CA GLN A 212 9.91 -5.84 9.28
C GLN A 212 9.37 -4.48 8.85
N ILE A 213 8.75 -4.46 7.67
CA ILE A 213 7.97 -3.32 7.18
C ILE A 213 6.49 -3.64 7.47
N SER A 214 5.81 -2.69 8.12
CA SER A 214 4.40 -2.79 8.50
C SER A 214 3.60 -1.58 8.09
#